data_AF-A0A0A8JL49-F1
#
_entry.id   AF-A0A0A8JL49-F1
#
_cell.length_a   1.000
_cell.length_b   1.000
_cell.length_c   1.000
_cell.angle_alpha   90.00
_cell.angle_beta   90.00
_cell.angle_gamma   90.00
#
_symmetry.space_group_name_H-M   'P 1'
#
loop_
_entity.id
_entity.type
_entity.pdbx_description
1 polymer ?
#
loop_
_entity_poly.entity_id
_entity_poly.type
_entity_poly.pdbx_seq_one_letter_code
_entity_poly.pdbx_strand_id
1 'polypeptide(L)' 'MNYLIVVANGEMVTNRRILGVHTLTTYDERVYVFRDATGAVLFSAPFDSVVYIEQV' A
#
# COMPACT_ATOMS: atom_id res chain seq x y z
N MET A 1 -5.71 13.96 -5.07
CA MET A 1 -4.25 13.71 -4.97
C MET A 1 -4.01 12.31 -5.51
N ASN A 2 -3.15 12.16 -6.51
CA ASN A 2 -2.78 10.83 -7.02
C ASN A 2 -1.60 10.32 -6.20
N TYR A 3 -1.59 9.02 -5.94
CA TYR A 3 -0.45 8.37 -5.32
C TYR A 3 0.00 7.18 -6.16
N LEU A 4 1.31 6.96 -6.22
CA LEU A 4 1.92 5.74 -6.72
C LEU A 4 2.36 4.92 -5.53
N ILE A 5 1.76 3.74 -5.36
CA ILE A 5 2.25 2.74 -4.41
C ILE A 5 3.16 1.80 -5.17
N VAL A 6 4.35 1.55 -4.65
CA VAL A 6 5.28 0.52 -5.12
C VAL A 6 5.55 -0.44 -3.96
N VAL A 7 5.40 -1.73 -4.22
CA VAL A 7 5.75 -2.77 -3.26
C VAL A 7 6.74 -3.73 -3.88
N ALA A 8 7.84 -3.95 -3.16
CA ALA A 8 8.82 -4.97 -3.47
C ALA A 8 8.83 -6.04 -2.38
N ASN A 9 8.66 -7.30 -2.79
CA ASN A 9 8.80 -8.48 -1.94
C ASN A 9 9.77 -9.46 -2.63
N GLY A 10 11.02 -9.48 -2.18
CA GLY A 10 12.09 -10.19 -2.87
C GLY A 10 12.28 -9.66 -4.30
N GLU A 11 12.11 -10.53 -5.29
CA GLU A 11 12.23 -10.19 -6.72
C GLU A 11 10.94 -9.61 -7.32
N MET A 12 9.81 -9.70 -6.63
CA MET A 12 8.52 -9.25 -7.13
C MET A 12 8.30 -7.78 -6.83
N VAL A 13 8.14 -6.96 -7.87
CA VAL A 13 7.76 -5.55 -7.75
C VAL A 13 6.39 -5.31 -8.37
N THR A 14 5.49 -4.70 -7.61
CA THR A 14 4.16 -4.29 -8.10
C THR A 14 3.95 -2.80 -7.88
N ASN A 15 3.19 -2.16 -8.76
CA ASN A 15 2.82 -0.77 -8.60
C ASN A 15 1.34 -0.53 -8.89
N ARG A 16 0.76 0.47 -8.22
CA ARG A 16 -0.64 0.85 -8.38
C ARG A 16 -0.82 2.34 -8.19
N ARG A 17 -1.55 2.96 -9.12
CA ARG A 17 -2.01 4.35 -8.96
C ARG A 17 -3.34 4.36 -8.21
N ILE A 18 -3.45 5.20 -7.20
CA ILE A 18 -4.67 5.36 -6.42
C ILE A 18 -5.03 6.84 -6.27
N LEU A 19 -6.34 7.10 -6.22
CA LEU A 19 -6.93 8.42 -6.02
C LEU A 19 -7.26 8.59 -4.53
N GLY A 20 -6.39 9.29 -3.80
CA GLY A 20 -6.56 9.54 -2.37
C GLY A 20 -6.07 8.40 -1.46
N VAL A 21 -5.25 8.75 -0.47
CA VAL A 21 -4.85 7.87 0.64
C VAL A 21 -5.46 8.46 1.90
N HIS A 22 -6.05 7.63 2.76
CA HIS A 22 -6.60 8.08 4.05
C HIS A 22 -5.85 7.49 5.25
N THR A 23 -5.47 6.21 5.21
CA THR A 23 -4.81 5.59 6.38
C THR A 23 -3.89 4.43 5.98
N LEU A 24 -2.65 4.44 6.47
CA LEU A 24 -1.82 3.24 6.57
C LEU A 24 -2.17 2.55 7.90
N THR A 25 -2.59 1.29 7.85
CA THR A 25 -2.88 0.54 9.08
C THR A 25 -2.21 -0.82 9.00
N THR A 26 -1.33 -1.11 9.95
CA THR A 26 -0.78 -2.45 10.16
C THR A 26 -1.87 -3.33 10.76
N TYR A 27 -2.15 -4.47 10.14
CA TYR A 27 -3.08 -5.49 10.68
C TYR A 27 -2.29 -6.75 11.02
N ASP A 28 -2.58 -7.36 12.18
CA ASP A 28 -2.01 -8.64 12.65
C ASP A 28 -0.47 -8.72 12.70
N GLU A 29 0.19 -7.59 13.00
CA GLU A 29 1.65 -7.46 13.18
C GLU A 29 2.54 -7.89 12.00
N ARG A 30 1.94 -8.30 10.87
CA ARG A 30 2.66 -8.94 9.75
C ARG A 30 2.21 -8.52 8.36
N VAL A 31 1.22 -7.64 8.24
CA VAL A 31 0.72 -7.17 6.94
C VAL A 31 0.50 -5.66 6.96
N TYR A 32 1.06 -4.97 5.97
CA TYR A 32 0.68 -3.61 5.62
C TYR A 32 -0.60 -3.64 4.81
N VAL A 33 -1.62 -2.90 5.23
CA VAL A 33 -2.88 -2.78 4.48
C VAL A 33 -3.17 -1.30 4.22
N PHE A 34 -3.43 -0.98 2.95
CA PHE A 34 -3.93 0.31 2.52
C PHE A 34 -5.40 0.22 2.20
N ARG A 35 -6.18 1.14 2.78
CA ARG A 35 -7.62 1.27 2.54
C ARG A 35 -7.94 2.65 1.97
N ASP A 36 -8.98 2.70 1.13
CA ASP A 36 -9.56 3.98 0.70
C ASP A 36 -10.45 4.59 1.78
N ALA A 37 -11.02 5.76 1.49
CA ALA A 37 -11.92 6.47 2.40
C ALA A 37 -13.22 5.69 2.73
N THR A 38 -13.58 4.68 1.93
CA THR A 38 -14.74 3.81 2.17
C THR A 38 -14.39 2.57 3.00
N GLY A 39 -13.10 2.38 3.31
CA GLY A 39 -12.59 1.21 4.01
C GLY A 39 -12.27 0.04 3.09
N ALA A 40 -12.41 0.18 1.77
CA ALA A 40 -12.07 -0.86 0.81
C ALA A 40 -10.56 -1.05 0.74
N VAL A 41 -10.10 -2.31 0.74
CA VAL A 41 -8.67 -2.62 0.63
C VAL A 41 -8.18 -2.30 -0.77
N LEU A 42 -7.33 -1.29 -0.86
CA LEU A 42 -6.66 -0.90 -2.09
C LEU A 42 -5.44 -1.77 -2.35
N PHE A 43 -4.74 -2.18 -1.29
CA PHE A 43 -3.52 -2.95 -1.40
C PHE A 43 -3.15 -3.62 -0.06
N SER A 44 -2.49 -4.78 -0.10
CA SER A 44 -1.86 -5.38 1.06
C SER A 44 -0.51 -6.02 0.72
N ALA A 45 0.43 -5.97 1.66
CA ALA A 45 1.74 -6.61 1.54
C ALA A 45 2.21 -7.22 2.86
N PRO A 46 3.01 -8.29 2.82
CA PRO A 46 3.76 -8.77 3.98
C PRO A 46 4.62 -7.65 4.62
N PHE A 47 4.82 -7.71 5.94
CA PHE A 47 5.57 -6.68 6.68
C PHE A 47 7.06 -6.60 6.33
N ASP A 48 7.62 -7.67 5.78
CA ASP A 48 8.99 -7.76 5.26
C ASP A 48 9.12 -7.20 3.84
N SER A 49 8.01 -6.74 3.24
CA SER A 49 8.02 -6.07 1.95
C SER A 49 8.44 -4.60 2.09
N VAL A 50 9.21 -4.12 1.13
CA VAL A 50 9.50 -2.69 1.01
C VAL A 50 8.29 -2.01 0.36
N VAL A 51 7.68 -1.06 1.08
CA VAL A 51 6.54 -0.28 0.59
C VAL A 51 6.97 1.18 0.42
N TYR A 52 6.84 1.69 -0.80
CA TYR A 52 7.12 3.08 -1.16
C TYR A 52 5.84 3.75 -1.65
N ILE A 53 5.60 4.99 -1.21
CA ILE A 53 4.43 5.79 -1.60
C ILE A 53 4.90 7.17 -1.99
N GLU A 54 4.58 7.55 -3.22
CA GLU A 54 4.87 8.87 -3.76
C GLU A 54 3.57 9.58 -4.12
N GLN A 55 3.50 10.88 -3.83
CA GLN A 55 2.44 11.74 -4.33
C GLN A 55 2.81 12.21 -5.75
N VAL A 56 1.92 11.98 -6.71
CA VAL A 56 2.06 12.32 -8.13
C VAL A 56 0.96 13.25 -8.62
#